data_AF-A0A7W3T969-F1
#
_entry.id   AF-A0A7W3T969-F1
#
_cell.length_a   1.000
_cell.length_b   1.000
_cell.length_c   1.000
_cell.angle_alpha   90.00
_cell.angle_beta   90.00
_cell.angle_gamma   90.00
#
_symmetry.space_group_name_H-M   'P 1'
#
loop_
_entity.id
_entity.type
_entity.pdbx_description
1 polymer ?
#
loop_
_entity_poly.entity_id
_entity_poly.type
_entity_poly.pdbx_seq_one_letter_code
_entity_poly.pdbx_strand_id
1 'polypeptide(L)'
;MTTTGPGDHHGTTGGGVRGTPRSRRPPPPDGVAREVFGDLRCLLLAPRLLVLQVAHPVVGAGVADHSDFRSDPWGRLLRTLLSLTTVVHGTPEESLAEARRLRRLHAAMTGTDGSGRPYRALDPGAYAWVHATLVMGPLDAMALFGTPLTGERLETYHREMRGVGRIWGVAEHRLPPDPVAFDTRYTETVIRELGDNRAVRDVLDALAHPAP
;
A
#
# COMPACT_ATOMS: atom_id res chain seq x y z
N MET A 1 -63.43 -23.64 38.43
CA MET A 1 -62.39 -24.64 38.74
C MET A 1 -61.13 -24.27 37.96
N THR A 2 -60.09 -23.82 38.70
CA THR A 2 -58.62 -24.03 38.50
C THR A 2 -58.00 -23.72 37.11
N THR A 3 -56.87 -23.03 36.91
CA THR A 3 -55.84 -22.39 37.75
C THR A 3 -54.83 -21.68 36.82
N THR A 4 -54.34 -20.51 37.25
CA THR A 4 -53.01 -19.86 37.15
C THR A 4 -51.94 -20.25 36.10
N GLY A 5 -51.30 -19.22 35.51
CA GLY A 5 -49.89 -19.24 35.09
C GLY A 5 -49.46 -18.10 34.15
N PRO A 6 -48.63 -17.11 34.58
CA PRO A 6 -47.96 -16.13 33.72
C PRO A 6 -46.49 -16.48 33.45
N GLY A 7 -45.97 -16.10 32.27
CA GLY A 7 -44.55 -16.20 31.87
C GLY A 7 -44.46 -16.35 30.34
N ASP A 8 -43.54 -15.76 29.59
CA ASP A 8 -42.37 -14.95 29.90
C ASP A 8 -42.09 -14.04 28.69
N HIS A 9 -41.64 -12.82 28.97
CA HIS A 9 -41.00 -11.97 27.98
C HIS A 9 -39.63 -12.57 27.63
N HIS A 10 -39.48 -13.10 26.43
CA HIS A 10 -38.16 -13.38 25.84
C HIS A 10 -37.81 -12.29 24.84
N GLY A 11 -37.06 -11.31 25.34
CA GLY A 11 -36.26 -10.42 24.52
C GLY A 11 -35.22 -11.24 23.76
N THR A 12 -35.31 -11.23 22.44
CA THR A 12 -34.25 -11.76 21.59
C THR A 12 -33.18 -10.67 21.47
N THR A 13 -32.15 -10.79 22.30
CA THR A 13 -30.90 -10.07 22.15
C THR A 13 -29.97 -10.88 21.23
N GLY A 14 -29.24 -10.16 20.37
CA GLY A 14 -27.87 -10.51 20.02
C GLY A 14 -27.67 -11.60 18.97
N GLY A 15 -27.66 -11.20 17.70
CA GLY A 15 -27.03 -11.94 16.61
C GLY A 15 -26.18 -11.03 15.73
N GLY A 16 -25.42 -10.11 16.35
CA GLY A 16 -24.47 -9.28 15.62
C GLY A 16 -23.48 -10.18 14.89
N VAL A 17 -23.52 -10.15 13.56
CA VAL A 17 -22.55 -10.81 12.69
C VAL A 17 -21.17 -10.29 13.08
N ARG A 18 -20.44 -11.05 13.89
CA ARG A 18 -19.01 -10.80 14.12
C ARG A 18 -18.34 -11.02 12.78
N GLY A 19 -18.03 -9.92 12.09
CA GLY A 19 -17.20 -9.96 10.89
C GLY A 19 -15.94 -10.77 11.18
N THR A 20 -15.59 -11.67 10.26
CA THR A 20 -14.35 -12.43 10.32
C THR A 20 -13.18 -11.48 10.63
N PRO A 21 -12.26 -11.86 11.54
CA PRO A 21 -11.11 -11.02 11.84
C PRO A 21 -10.39 -10.67 10.54
N ARG A 22 -10.31 -9.39 10.21
CA ARG A 22 -9.63 -8.90 9.01
C ARG A 22 -8.16 -9.29 9.13
N SER A 23 -7.74 -10.31 8.37
CA SER A 23 -6.44 -10.94 8.56
C SER A 23 -5.31 -10.01 8.10
N ARG A 24 -4.37 -9.75 9.01
CA ARG A 24 -3.04 -9.19 8.70
C ARG A 24 -2.11 -10.36 8.40
N ARG A 25 -2.11 -10.84 7.17
CA ARG A 25 -1.27 -11.97 6.76
C ARG A 25 -0.59 -11.63 5.43
N PRO A 26 0.68 -12.02 5.25
CA PRO A 26 1.32 -11.93 3.95
C PRO A 26 0.60 -12.88 2.98
N PRO A 27 0.78 -12.70 1.66
CA PRO A 27 0.25 -13.65 0.70
C PRO A 27 0.78 -15.07 0.99
N PRO A 28 0.00 -16.12 0.71
CA PRO A 28 0.44 -17.50 0.94
C PRO A 28 1.61 -17.87 0.01
N PRO A 29 2.38 -18.93 0.32
CA PRO A 29 3.55 -19.33 -0.48
C PRO A 29 3.27 -19.55 -1.97
N ASP A 30 2.10 -20.09 -2.29
CA ASP A 30 1.54 -20.34 -3.63
C ASP A 30 0.60 -19.22 -4.12
N GLY A 31 0.59 -18.08 -3.43
CA GLY A 31 -0.28 -16.94 -3.71
C GLY A 31 0.13 -16.15 -4.95
N VAL A 32 -0.87 -15.60 -5.62
CA VAL A 32 -0.70 -14.83 -6.87
C VAL A 32 0.18 -13.60 -6.65
N ALA A 33 0.05 -12.91 -5.50
CA ALA A 33 0.87 -11.75 -5.18
C ALA A 33 2.34 -12.11 -4.95
N ARG A 34 2.67 -13.29 -4.39
CA ARG A 34 4.07 -13.74 -4.28
C ARG A 34 4.67 -14.08 -5.63
N GLU A 35 3.90 -14.75 -6.49
CA GLU A 35 4.29 -15.07 -7.87
C GLU A 35 4.62 -13.78 -8.64
N VAL A 36 3.66 -12.85 -8.68
CA VAL A 36 3.76 -11.60 -9.45
C VAL A 36 4.85 -10.68 -8.90
N PHE A 37 4.95 -10.53 -7.57
CA PHE A 37 5.97 -9.67 -6.96
C PHE A 37 7.39 -10.26 -7.10
N GLY A 38 7.51 -11.58 -7.22
CA GLY A 38 8.78 -12.27 -7.49
C GLY A 38 9.27 -12.13 -8.94
N ASP A 39 8.45 -11.60 -9.85
CA ASP A 39 8.82 -11.40 -11.24
C ASP A 39 9.74 -10.17 -11.40
N LEU A 40 11.00 -10.42 -11.80
CA LEU A 40 12.00 -9.37 -12.00
C LEU A 40 11.58 -8.31 -13.03
N ARG A 41 10.66 -8.63 -13.96
CA ARG A 41 10.12 -7.66 -14.92
C ARG A 41 9.40 -6.51 -14.24
N CYS A 42 8.89 -6.70 -13.02
CA CYS A 42 8.29 -5.61 -12.23
C CYS A 42 9.27 -4.46 -11.98
N LEU A 43 10.57 -4.73 -11.91
CA LEU A 43 11.59 -3.70 -11.70
C LEU A 43 11.68 -2.72 -12.87
N LEU A 44 11.27 -3.11 -14.08
CA LEU A 44 11.25 -2.21 -15.25
C LEU A 44 10.27 -1.05 -15.09
N LEU A 45 9.25 -1.18 -14.22
CA LEU A 45 8.31 -0.11 -13.89
C LEU A 45 8.63 0.63 -12.59
N ALA A 46 9.73 0.29 -11.91
CA ALA A 46 10.14 0.99 -10.69
C ALA A 46 10.29 2.52 -10.89
N PRO A 47 10.88 3.03 -12.00
CA PRO A 47 10.94 4.47 -12.24
C PRO A 47 9.58 5.17 -12.27
N ARG A 48 8.60 4.57 -12.98
CA ARG A 48 7.23 5.09 -13.04
C ARG A 48 6.59 5.14 -11.65
N LEU A 49 6.76 4.06 -10.88
CA LEU A 49 6.22 3.95 -9.53
C LEU A 49 6.81 5.03 -8.60
N LEU A 50 8.12 5.28 -8.67
CA LEU A 50 8.77 6.34 -7.89
C LEU A 50 8.19 7.72 -8.20
N VAL A 51 8.07 8.06 -9.50
CA VAL A 51 7.49 9.35 -9.93
C VAL A 51 6.06 9.51 -9.42
N LEU A 52 5.21 8.50 -9.58
CA LEU A 52 3.82 8.55 -9.13
C LEU A 52 3.71 8.67 -7.61
N GLN A 53 4.57 8.00 -6.85
CA GLN A 53 4.59 8.12 -5.39
C GLN A 53 4.92 9.55 -4.97
N VAL A 54 6.01 10.14 -5.47
CA VAL A 54 6.44 11.48 -5.04
C VAL A 54 5.59 12.61 -5.62
N ALA A 55 4.80 12.34 -6.67
CA ALA A 55 3.81 13.29 -7.18
C ALA A 55 2.68 13.58 -6.20
N HIS A 56 2.44 12.71 -5.21
CA HIS A 56 1.50 13.00 -4.13
C HIS A 56 2.13 14.02 -3.15
N PRO A 57 1.50 15.18 -2.87
CA PRO A 57 2.12 16.29 -2.15
C PRO A 57 2.77 15.93 -0.81
N VAL A 58 2.09 15.11 0.01
CA VAL A 58 2.64 14.67 1.31
C VAL A 58 3.85 13.75 1.15
N VAL A 59 3.84 12.86 0.16
CA VAL A 59 4.95 11.93 -0.10
C VAL A 59 6.13 12.71 -0.66
N GLY A 60 5.87 13.59 -1.63
CA GLY A 60 6.88 14.48 -2.21
C GLY A 60 7.56 15.35 -1.16
N ALA A 61 6.80 15.97 -0.25
CA ALA A 61 7.37 16.75 0.85
C ALA A 61 8.23 15.90 1.79
N GLY A 62 7.74 14.73 2.20
CA GLY A 62 8.50 13.82 3.06
C GLY A 62 9.80 13.31 2.41
N VAL A 63 9.76 13.02 1.11
CA VAL A 63 10.97 12.60 0.37
C VAL A 63 11.95 13.77 0.19
N ALA A 64 11.46 14.97 -0.12
CA ALA A 64 12.32 16.14 -0.29
C ALA A 64 13.09 16.51 1.00
N ASP A 65 12.48 16.29 2.16
CA ASP A 65 13.05 16.66 3.45
C ASP A 65 13.89 15.55 4.10
N HIS A 66 13.53 14.28 3.89
CA HIS A 66 14.09 13.15 4.67
C HIS A 66 14.79 12.07 3.83
N SER A 67 14.78 12.16 2.50
CA SER A 67 15.36 11.11 1.64
C SER A 67 16.80 11.41 1.22
N ASP A 68 17.65 10.40 1.35
CA ASP A 68 19.03 10.36 0.84
C ASP A 68 19.10 9.92 -0.64
N PHE A 69 17.97 9.88 -1.35
CA PHE A 69 17.86 9.33 -2.71
C PHE A 69 18.86 9.93 -3.71
N ARG A 70 19.20 11.22 -3.60
CA ARG A 70 20.18 11.86 -4.50
C ARG A 70 21.62 11.41 -4.24
N SER A 71 21.96 11.11 -2.98
CA SER A 71 23.32 10.73 -2.56
C SER A 71 23.57 9.23 -2.51
N ASP A 72 22.52 8.42 -2.28
CA ASP A 72 22.58 6.95 -2.23
C ASP A 72 21.34 6.32 -2.91
N PRO A 73 21.17 6.49 -4.24
CA PRO A 73 20.00 5.97 -4.94
C PRO A 73 19.94 4.43 -4.90
N TRP A 74 21.09 3.77 -5.06
CA TRP A 74 21.17 2.31 -5.09
C TRP A 74 20.95 1.68 -3.73
N GLY A 75 21.57 2.19 -2.66
CA GLY A 75 21.30 1.72 -1.31
C GLY A 75 19.86 1.99 -0.90
N ARG A 76 19.29 3.14 -1.27
CA ARG A 76 17.88 3.45 -1.01
C ARG A 76 16.92 2.50 -1.71
N LEU A 77 17.20 2.15 -2.97
CA LEU A 77 16.44 1.16 -3.74
C LEU A 77 16.53 -0.22 -3.07
N LEU A 78 17.73 -0.70 -2.75
CA LEU A 78 17.94 -2.00 -2.10
C LEU A 78 17.22 -2.09 -0.75
N ARG A 79 17.29 -1.05 0.10
CA ARG A 79 16.54 -1.00 1.38
C ARG A 79 15.03 -1.13 1.17
N THR A 80 14.50 -0.49 0.13
CA THR A 80 13.09 -0.56 -0.22
C THR A 80 12.71 -1.96 -0.70
N LEU A 81 13.46 -2.54 -1.63
CA LEU A 81 13.21 -3.88 -2.17
C LEU A 81 13.29 -4.95 -1.08
N LEU A 82 14.28 -4.88 -0.18
CA LEU A 82 14.40 -5.79 0.96
C LEU A 82 13.18 -5.72 1.87
N SER A 83 12.69 -4.52 2.16
CA SER A 83 11.52 -4.33 3.03
C SER A 83 10.24 -4.85 2.38
N LEU A 84 10.04 -4.58 1.08
CA LEU A 84 8.89 -5.08 0.33
C LEU A 84 8.93 -6.62 0.24
N THR A 85 10.08 -7.20 -0.10
CA THR A 85 10.28 -8.65 -0.18
C THR A 85 10.01 -9.31 1.18
N THR A 86 10.50 -8.72 2.28
CA THR A 86 10.24 -9.24 3.63
C THR A 86 8.75 -9.27 3.97
N VAL A 87 7.98 -8.27 3.53
CA VAL A 87 6.53 -8.23 3.81
C VAL A 87 5.71 -9.11 2.86
N VAL A 88 6.14 -9.31 1.62
CA VAL A 88 5.40 -10.15 0.66
C VAL A 88 5.76 -11.63 0.81
N HIS A 89 7.04 -11.96 1.00
CA HIS A 89 7.54 -13.33 0.99
C HIS A 89 7.88 -13.90 2.37
N GLY A 90 8.04 -13.05 3.40
CA GLY A 90 8.38 -13.48 4.76
C GLY A 90 7.27 -14.23 5.49
N THR A 91 7.59 -14.67 6.72
CA THR A 91 6.59 -15.21 7.64
C THR A 91 5.68 -14.09 8.18
N PRO A 92 4.49 -14.40 8.72
CA PRO A 92 3.64 -13.39 9.36
C PRO A 92 4.38 -12.55 10.42
N GLU A 93 5.27 -13.17 11.20
CA GLU A 93 6.06 -12.50 12.23
C GLU A 93 7.08 -11.52 11.63
N GLU A 94 7.82 -11.95 10.60
CA GLU A 94 8.79 -11.14 9.87
C GLU A 94 8.10 -9.95 9.18
N SER A 95 6.99 -10.20 8.47
CA SER A 95 6.24 -9.16 7.78
C SER A 95 5.70 -8.11 8.76
N LEU A 96 5.16 -8.54 9.92
CA LEU A 96 4.69 -7.62 10.96
C LEU A 96 5.83 -6.90 11.68
N ALA A 97 7.00 -7.53 11.86
CA ALA A 97 8.17 -6.87 12.43
C ALA A 97 8.69 -5.77 11.51
N GLU A 98 8.79 -6.06 10.21
CA GLU A 98 9.24 -5.10 9.20
C GLU A 98 8.28 -3.92 9.06
N ALA A 99 6.98 -4.17 9.00
CA ALA A 99 5.98 -3.11 8.99
C ALA A 99 6.06 -2.21 10.24
N ARG A 100 6.27 -2.79 11.43
CA ARG A 100 6.47 -2.02 12.66
C ARG A 100 7.75 -1.18 12.61
N ARG A 101 8.85 -1.72 12.06
CA ARG A 101 10.12 -1.01 11.87
C ARG A 101 9.92 0.22 10.99
N LEU A 102 9.35 0.05 9.80
CA LEU A 102 9.11 1.15 8.86
C LEU A 102 8.12 2.18 9.40
N ARG A 103 7.06 1.75 10.09
CA ARG A 103 6.13 2.70 10.73
C ARG A 103 6.81 3.56 11.80
N ARG A 104 7.72 2.99 12.61
CA ARG A 104 8.50 3.77 13.59
C ARG A 104 9.41 4.78 12.89
N LEU A 105 10.06 4.38 11.81
CA LEU A 105 10.89 5.28 10.99
C LEU A 105 10.05 6.45 10.43
N HIS A 106 8.92 6.14 9.79
CA HIS A 106 8.03 7.16 9.22
C HIS A 106 7.33 8.03 10.26
N ALA A 107 7.17 7.57 11.51
CA ALA A 107 6.53 8.36 12.56
C ALA A 107 7.31 9.63 12.91
N ALA A 108 8.64 9.61 12.76
CA ALA A 108 9.51 10.75 12.98
C ALA A 108 9.55 11.73 11.79
N MET A 109 9.06 11.31 10.62
CA MET A 109 9.09 12.11 9.39
C MET A 109 7.86 13.02 9.33
N THR A 110 8.02 14.21 9.89
CA THR A 110 7.02 15.28 9.86
C THR A 110 7.70 16.59 9.50
N GLY A 111 6.97 17.53 8.93
CA GLY A 111 7.52 18.83 8.55
C GLY A 111 6.46 19.77 8.00
N THR A 112 6.93 20.80 7.30
CA THR A 112 6.09 21.77 6.60
C THR A 112 6.62 21.89 5.18
N ASP A 113 5.74 21.73 4.19
CA ASP A 113 6.13 21.78 2.79
C ASP A 113 6.51 23.20 2.33
N GLY A 114 7.03 23.31 1.10
CA GLY A 114 7.44 24.60 0.50
C GLY A 114 6.30 25.61 0.29
N SER A 115 5.05 25.21 0.52
CA SER A 115 3.87 26.08 0.49
C SER A 115 3.34 26.42 1.90
N GLY A 116 4.05 26.03 2.96
CA GLY A 116 3.67 26.30 4.34
C GLY A 116 2.66 25.31 4.93
N ARG A 117 2.36 24.20 4.26
CA ARG A 117 1.39 23.20 4.75
C ARG A 117 2.10 22.13 5.59
N PRO A 118 1.61 21.82 6.80
CA PRO A 118 2.18 20.74 7.60
C PRO A 118 1.93 19.38 6.94
N TYR A 119 2.90 18.47 7.06
CA TYR A 119 2.77 17.10 6.59
C TYR A 119 3.29 16.09 7.62
N ARG A 120 2.80 14.86 7.52
CA ARG A 120 3.27 13.71 8.29
C ARG A 120 3.36 12.50 7.36
N ALA A 121 4.47 11.77 7.36
CA ALA A 121 4.63 10.62 6.48
C ALA A 121 3.63 9.48 6.76
N LEU A 122 3.07 9.43 7.97
CA LEU A 122 1.97 8.53 8.34
C LEU A 122 0.58 9.11 8.09
N ASP A 123 0.45 10.15 7.27
CA ASP A 123 -0.84 10.59 6.75
C ASP A 123 -1.60 9.40 6.12
N PRO A 124 -2.86 9.13 6.51
CA PRO A 124 -3.59 7.97 6.00
C PRO A 124 -3.79 7.96 4.48
N GLY A 125 -3.88 9.13 3.84
CA GLY A 125 -4.01 9.25 2.38
C GLY A 125 -2.71 8.90 1.69
N ALA A 126 -1.62 9.56 2.07
CA ALA A 126 -0.28 9.31 1.53
C ALA A 126 0.13 7.84 1.68
N TYR A 127 -0.12 7.26 2.86
CA TYR A 127 0.24 5.88 3.14
C TYR A 127 -0.58 4.87 2.31
N ALA A 128 -1.86 5.17 2.08
CA ALA A 128 -2.71 4.37 1.19
C ALA A 128 -2.28 4.52 -0.28
N TRP A 129 -1.86 5.72 -0.71
CA TRP A 129 -1.38 5.99 -2.06
C TRP A 129 -0.11 5.19 -2.38
N VAL A 130 0.88 5.22 -1.49
CA VAL A 130 2.11 4.42 -1.65
C VAL A 130 1.75 2.94 -1.78
N HIS A 131 0.86 2.41 -0.94
CA HIS A 131 0.39 1.04 -1.09
C HIS A 131 -0.31 0.80 -2.43
N ALA A 132 -1.20 1.69 -2.87
CA ALA A 132 -1.92 1.56 -4.14
C ALA A 132 -0.97 1.48 -5.35
N THR A 133 0.10 2.27 -5.37
CA THR A 133 1.13 2.16 -6.41
C THR A 133 1.86 0.80 -6.39
N LEU A 134 2.04 0.19 -5.22
CA LEU A 134 2.61 -1.16 -5.08
C LEU A 134 1.64 -2.26 -5.53
N VAL A 135 0.33 -1.98 -5.58
CA VAL A 135 -0.67 -2.87 -6.18
C VAL A 135 -0.70 -2.72 -7.70
N MET A 136 -0.72 -1.47 -8.19
CA MET A 136 -0.83 -1.19 -9.63
C MET A 136 0.44 -1.53 -10.41
N GLY A 137 1.63 -1.26 -9.85
CA GLY A 137 2.91 -1.47 -10.54
C GLY A 137 3.08 -2.89 -11.10
N PRO A 138 2.90 -3.95 -10.29
CA PRO A 138 2.99 -5.31 -10.78
C PRO A 138 1.87 -5.70 -11.76
N LEU A 139 0.65 -5.15 -11.62
CA LEU A 139 -0.41 -5.35 -12.61
C LEU A 139 -0.01 -4.81 -13.98
N ASP A 140 0.51 -3.57 -14.02
CA ASP A 140 1.01 -2.93 -15.23
C ASP A 140 2.18 -3.74 -15.84
N ALA A 141 3.11 -4.22 -15.00
CA ALA A 141 4.25 -5.00 -15.46
C ALA A 141 3.82 -6.33 -16.09
N MET A 142 2.85 -7.02 -15.48
CA MET A 142 2.30 -8.25 -16.03
C MET A 142 1.49 -8.02 -17.30
N ALA A 143 0.83 -6.86 -17.43
CA ALA A 143 0.13 -6.50 -18.66
C ALA A 143 1.09 -6.19 -19.82
N LEU A 144 2.21 -5.50 -19.54
CA LEU A 144 3.16 -5.05 -20.57
C LEU A 144 4.20 -6.11 -20.94
N PHE A 145 4.70 -6.84 -19.96
CA PHE A 145 5.88 -7.69 -20.12
C PHE A 145 5.61 -9.18 -19.84
N GLY A 146 4.44 -9.53 -19.31
CA GLY A 146 4.09 -10.88 -18.89
C GLY A 146 2.71 -11.31 -19.35
N THR A 147 1.97 -11.98 -18.46
CA THR A 147 0.59 -12.38 -18.70
C THR A 147 -0.34 -11.51 -17.85
N PRO A 148 -1.25 -10.72 -18.46
CA PRO A 148 -2.20 -9.90 -17.73
C PRO A 148 -3.00 -10.73 -16.71
N LEU A 149 -3.18 -10.18 -15.50
CA LEU A 149 -4.04 -10.77 -14.48
C LEU A 149 -5.51 -10.41 -14.78
N THR A 150 -6.34 -11.43 -14.95
CA THR A 150 -7.77 -11.27 -15.24
C THR A 150 -8.60 -12.24 -14.39
N GLY A 151 -9.91 -11.98 -14.31
CA GLY A 151 -10.87 -12.85 -13.63
C GLY A 151 -10.47 -13.18 -12.18
N GLU A 152 -10.53 -14.47 -11.83
CA GLU A 152 -10.25 -14.95 -10.48
C GLU A 152 -8.81 -14.66 -10.00
N ARG A 153 -7.83 -14.64 -10.91
CA ARG A 153 -6.44 -14.33 -10.53
C ARG A 153 -6.30 -12.87 -10.11
N LEU A 154 -6.98 -11.95 -10.80
CA LEU A 154 -7.00 -10.53 -10.41
C LEU A 154 -7.68 -10.32 -9.06
N GLU A 155 -8.82 -10.98 -8.84
CA GLU A 155 -9.54 -10.95 -7.56
C GLU A 155 -8.68 -11.50 -6.40
N THR A 156 -7.96 -12.60 -6.65
CA THR A 156 -7.06 -13.21 -5.68
C THR A 156 -5.86 -12.32 -5.38
N TYR A 157 -5.19 -11.80 -6.41
CA TYR A 157 -4.11 -10.83 -6.27
C TYR A 157 -4.56 -9.62 -5.45
N HIS A 158 -5.70 -9.03 -5.80
CA HIS A 158 -6.24 -7.88 -5.08
C HIS A 158 -6.52 -8.20 -3.61
N ARG A 159 -7.18 -9.34 -3.32
CA ARG A 159 -7.45 -9.79 -1.94
C ARG A 159 -6.17 -9.97 -1.13
N GLU A 160 -5.14 -10.57 -1.71
CA GLU A 160 -3.83 -10.76 -1.07
C GLU A 160 -3.12 -9.42 -0.82
N MET A 161 -3.14 -8.51 -1.80
CA MET A 161 -2.56 -7.18 -1.66
C MET A 161 -3.30 -6.32 -0.62
N ARG A 162 -4.62 -6.48 -0.45
CA ARG A 162 -5.32 -5.89 0.71
C ARG A 162 -4.77 -6.41 2.04
N GLY A 163 -4.40 -7.69 2.11
CA GLY A 163 -3.71 -8.28 3.27
C GLY A 163 -2.37 -7.59 3.57
N VAL A 164 -1.57 -7.37 2.52
CA VAL A 164 -0.31 -6.61 2.59
C VAL A 164 -0.57 -5.17 3.07
N GLY A 165 -1.59 -4.48 2.54
CA GLY A 165 -2.00 -3.16 2.99
C GLY A 165 -2.34 -3.11 4.48
N ARG A 166 -3.02 -4.14 5.01
CA ARG A 166 -3.31 -4.24 6.45
C ARG A 166 -2.06 -4.48 7.30
N ILE A 167 -1.06 -5.20 6.78
CA ILE A 167 0.24 -5.39 7.45
C ILE A 167 0.95 -4.05 7.60
N TRP A 168 1.01 -3.26 6.52
CA TRP A 168 1.55 -1.89 6.56
C TRP A 168 0.77 -0.99 7.53
N GLY A 169 -0.51 -1.29 7.75
CA GLY A 169 -1.40 -0.51 8.61
C GLY A 169 -2.15 0.57 7.86
N VAL A 170 -2.41 0.36 6.56
CA VAL A 170 -3.38 1.15 5.80
C VAL A 170 -4.76 0.96 6.43
N ALA A 171 -5.48 2.06 6.63
CA ALA A 171 -6.82 2.02 7.21
C ALA A 171 -7.79 1.28 6.28
N GLU A 172 -8.66 0.43 6.84
CA GLU A 172 -9.51 -0.45 6.03
C GLU A 172 -10.41 0.34 5.05
N HIS A 173 -10.97 1.47 5.46
CA HIS A 173 -11.81 2.30 4.58
C HIS A 173 -11.05 2.89 3.38
N ARG A 174 -9.71 2.81 3.37
CA ARG A 174 -8.84 3.20 2.26
C ARG A 174 -8.33 2.03 1.44
N LEU A 175 -8.65 0.79 1.83
CA LEU A 175 -8.38 -0.41 1.06
C LEU A 175 -9.63 -0.73 0.22
N PRO A 176 -9.58 -0.53 -1.11
CA PRO A 176 -10.73 -0.83 -1.97
C PRO A 176 -11.22 -2.27 -1.77
N PRO A 177 -12.54 -2.51 -1.80
CA PRO A 177 -13.10 -3.84 -1.55
C PRO A 177 -12.82 -4.84 -2.68
N ASP A 178 -12.76 -4.36 -3.92
CA ASP A 178 -12.62 -5.14 -5.15
C ASP A 178 -11.75 -4.40 -6.20
N PRO A 179 -11.32 -5.08 -7.28
CA PRO A 179 -10.49 -4.47 -8.33
C PRO A 179 -11.13 -3.26 -9.03
N VAL A 180 -12.46 -3.22 -9.17
CA VAL A 180 -13.17 -2.10 -9.85
C VAL A 180 -13.11 -0.84 -8.99
N ALA A 181 -13.37 -0.98 -7.69
CA ALA A 181 -13.23 0.11 -6.72
C ALA A 181 -11.76 0.56 -6.60
N PHE A 182 -10.80 -0.36 -6.76
CA PHE A 182 -9.38 -0.03 -6.79
C PHE A 182 -9.04 0.86 -7.99
N ASP A 183 -9.43 0.44 -9.20
CA ASP A 183 -9.16 1.19 -10.42
C ASP A 183 -9.78 2.60 -10.38
N THR A 184 -11.04 2.68 -9.94
CA THR A 184 -11.75 3.95 -9.76
C THR A 184 -10.98 4.89 -8.83
N ARG A 185 -10.62 4.42 -7.63
CA ARG A 185 -9.93 5.25 -6.62
C ARG A 185 -8.51 5.60 -7.05
N TYR A 186 -7.79 4.69 -7.68
CA TYR A 186 -6.45 4.93 -8.20
C TYR A 186 -6.48 6.05 -9.23
N THR A 187 -7.39 5.94 -10.21
CA THR A 187 -7.59 6.93 -11.27
C THR A 187 -8.00 8.29 -10.72
N GLU A 188 -8.93 8.33 -9.75
CA GLU A 188 -9.30 9.58 -9.07
C GLU A 188 -8.11 10.25 -8.39
N THR A 189 -7.27 9.48 -7.70
CA THR A 189 -6.07 10.01 -7.02
C THR A 189 -5.08 10.57 -8.05
N VAL A 190 -4.85 9.84 -9.14
CA VAL A 190 -3.97 10.29 -10.25
C VAL A 190 -4.43 11.63 -10.80
N ILE A 191 -5.73 11.78 -11.05
CA ILE A 191 -6.30 12.98 -11.69
C ILE A 191 -6.38 14.16 -10.73
N ARG A 192 -6.71 13.93 -9.46
CA ARG A 192 -7.09 15.00 -8.52
C ARG A 192 -6.00 15.40 -7.53
N GLU A 193 -5.11 14.47 -7.17
CA GLU A 193 -4.20 14.67 -6.03
C GLU A 193 -2.73 14.78 -6.43
N LEU A 194 -2.35 14.22 -7.58
CA LEU A 194 -0.96 14.27 -8.03
C LEU A 194 -0.62 15.61 -8.67
N GLY A 195 0.60 16.08 -8.46
CA GLY A 195 1.09 17.30 -9.05
C GLY A 195 2.62 17.36 -9.13
N ASP A 196 3.11 18.23 -10.00
CA ASP A 196 4.54 18.53 -10.09
C ASP A 196 5.03 19.19 -8.79
N ASN A 197 6.21 18.78 -8.33
CA ASN A 197 6.85 19.30 -7.13
C ASN A 197 8.36 19.02 -7.17
N ARG A 198 9.10 19.57 -6.19
CA ARG A 198 10.57 19.41 -6.13
C ARG A 198 11.01 17.94 -6.20
N ALA A 199 10.36 17.04 -5.45
CA ALA A 199 10.74 15.63 -5.41
C ALA A 199 10.48 14.92 -6.75
N VAL A 200 9.40 15.27 -7.46
CA VAL A 200 9.16 14.78 -8.84
C VAL A 200 10.31 15.17 -9.75
N ARG A 201 10.72 16.44 -9.74
CA ARG A 201 11.82 16.93 -10.57
C ARG A 201 13.15 16.29 -10.19
N ASP A 202 13.42 16.12 -8.90
CA ASP A 202 14.61 15.43 -8.40
C ASP A 202 14.66 13.97 -8.85
N VAL A 203 13.53 13.25 -8.83
CA VAL A 203 13.44 11.86 -9.31
C VAL A 203 13.65 11.80 -10.83
N LEU A 204 12.99 12.67 -11.60
CA LEU A 204 13.16 12.71 -13.05
C LEU A 204 14.60 13.04 -13.46
N ASP A 205 15.22 14.01 -12.77
CA ASP A 205 16.63 14.38 -12.98
C ASP A 205 17.56 13.20 -12.69
N ALA A 206 17.38 12.51 -11.57
CA ALA A 206 18.19 11.33 -11.22
C ALA A 206 17.99 10.16 -12.19
N LEU A 207 16.80 9.99 -12.77
CA LEU A 207 16.53 8.96 -13.77
C LEU A 207 17.16 9.30 -15.13
N ALA A 208 17.20 10.57 -15.51
CA ALA A 208 17.84 11.05 -16.73
C ALA A 208 19.37 11.08 -16.62
N HIS A 209 19.88 11.32 -15.41
CA HIS A 209 21.30 11.45 -15.09
C HIS A 209 21.68 10.54 -13.91
N PRO A 210 21.68 9.21 -14.10
CA PRO A 210 21.97 8.27 -13.02
C PRO A 210 23.35 8.53 -12.43
N ALA A 211 23.42 8.54 -11.10
CA ALA A 211 24.70 8.62 -10.39
C ALA A 211 25.58 7.42 -10.80
N PRO A 212 26.90 7.65 -10.99
CA PRO A 212 27.84 6.62 -11.43
C PRO A 212 27.92 5.42 -10.47
#